data_AF-A0A1R3KY27-F1
#
_entry.id   AF-A0A1R3KY27-F1
#
_cell.length_a   1.000
_cell.length_b   1.000
_cell.length_c   1.000
_cell.angle_alpha   90.00
_cell.angle_beta   90.00
_cell.angle_gamma   90.00
#
_symmetry.space_group_name_H-M   'P 1'
#
loop_
_entity.id
_entity.type
_entity.pdbx_description
1 polymer ?
#
loop_
_entity_poly.entity_id
_entity_poly.type
_entity_poly.pdbx_seq_one_letter_code
_entity_poly.pdbx_strand_id
1 'polypeptide(L)'
;MIICILVTRALRDSGLESSNLILGIDFTKSNEWTGKVSFNNRSLHAIGDTPNPYEKAISIIGKTLAPFDDDNLIPCFGFGDATTHDTEVFSFHSDHSSCHGFEEVLACYRKIVPNLRLAGPTSYGPVIDAAVDIVENSGGQFHVLVIVADGQVTRSINTSDRELSPQEERTINSIVNASSYPLSIVLVGVGDGPWDDMRKFDDKIPARDFDNFQFVNFTEIMSKNTTAEAKETAFALAALMEIPFQYKAVIELGILGQRTGKAKKVVPRPPPVPYTRRPLPQPPERVPSNVSSPALDDRTQVYIYTLIYIMITNACPICLTSAKDLAFGCGHMTCRECGSKVSNCPICRQRITNRLRLFT
;
A
#
# COMPACT_ATOMS: atom_id res chain seq x y z
N MET A 1 -15.62 2.00 -3.48
CA MET A 1 -16.39 0.76 -3.21
C MET A 1 -16.41 -0.21 -4.39
N ILE A 2 -16.93 0.16 -5.57
CA ILE A 2 -17.02 -0.77 -6.74
C ILE A 2 -15.66 -1.36 -7.14
N ILE A 3 -14.60 -0.55 -7.22
CA ILE A 3 -13.26 -1.03 -7.61
C ILE A 3 -12.73 -2.10 -6.65
N CYS A 4 -12.84 -1.90 -5.35
CA CYS A 4 -12.41 -2.89 -4.36
C CYS A 4 -13.22 -4.19 -4.50
N ILE A 5 -14.55 -4.11 -4.61
CA ILE A 5 -15.39 -5.30 -4.85
C ILE A 5 -14.94 -6.05 -6.11
N LEU A 6 -14.61 -5.32 -7.19
CA LEU A 6 -14.14 -5.93 -8.44
C LEU A 6 -12.76 -6.57 -8.28
N VAL A 7 -11.81 -5.92 -7.60
CA VAL A 7 -10.48 -6.47 -7.34
C VAL A 7 -10.56 -7.68 -6.42
N THR A 8 -11.25 -7.59 -5.30
CA THR A 8 -11.48 -8.70 -4.36
C THR A 8 -12.15 -9.87 -5.07
N ARG A 9 -13.15 -9.62 -5.94
CA ARG A 9 -13.79 -10.67 -6.72
C ARG A 9 -12.83 -11.31 -7.73
N ALA A 10 -12.06 -10.52 -8.47
CA ALA A 10 -11.07 -11.05 -9.42
C ALA A 10 -10.00 -11.89 -8.73
N LEU A 11 -9.59 -11.50 -7.51
CA LEU A 11 -8.67 -12.27 -6.68
C LEU A 11 -9.30 -13.57 -6.18
N ARG A 12 -10.55 -13.54 -5.71
CA ARG A 12 -11.30 -14.74 -5.31
C ARG A 12 -11.51 -15.69 -6.50
N ASP A 13 -11.81 -15.16 -7.69
CA ASP A 13 -11.89 -15.95 -8.93
C ASP A 13 -10.53 -16.59 -9.31
N SER A 14 -9.43 -15.98 -8.86
CA SER A 14 -8.06 -16.50 -8.99
C SER A 14 -7.63 -17.42 -7.83
N GLY A 15 -8.56 -17.76 -6.93
CA GLY A 15 -8.33 -18.68 -5.82
C GLY A 15 -7.89 -18.04 -4.51
N LEU A 16 -8.05 -16.72 -4.32
CA LEU A 16 -7.85 -16.09 -3.02
C LEU A 16 -8.92 -16.56 -2.04
N GLU A 17 -8.53 -17.40 -1.09
CA GLU A 17 -9.42 -17.92 -0.04
C GLU A 17 -9.64 -16.91 1.08
N SER A 18 -8.57 -16.20 1.46
CA SER A 18 -8.66 -15.14 2.45
C SER A 18 -7.60 -14.05 2.23
N SER A 19 -7.99 -12.81 2.51
CA SER A 19 -7.10 -11.65 2.50
C SER A 19 -7.14 -10.87 3.81
N ASN A 20 -5.96 -10.43 4.23
CA ASN A 20 -5.74 -9.72 5.48
C ASN A 20 -4.94 -8.43 5.23
N LEU A 21 -5.26 -7.38 5.99
CA LEU A 21 -4.58 -6.09 5.95
C LEU A 21 -3.70 -5.88 7.19
N ILE A 22 -2.53 -5.31 6.99
CA ILE A 22 -1.64 -4.84 8.07
C ILE A 22 -1.39 -3.35 7.83
N LEU A 23 -1.38 -2.54 8.90
CA LEU A 23 -1.14 -1.10 8.79
C LEU A 23 0.13 -0.67 9.54
N GLY A 24 1.02 0.02 8.85
CA GLY A 24 2.18 0.71 9.40
C GLY A 24 2.04 2.23 9.28
N ILE A 25 2.31 2.95 10.38
CA ILE A 25 2.27 4.42 10.39
C ILE A 25 3.64 4.97 10.80
N ASP A 26 4.18 5.83 9.94
CA ASP A 26 5.40 6.58 10.17
C ASP A 26 5.16 7.67 11.23
N PHE A 27 5.98 7.70 12.28
CA PHE A 27 6.00 8.72 13.34
C PHE A 27 7.38 9.39 13.46
N THR A 28 8.10 9.52 12.35
CA THR A 28 9.38 10.23 12.29
C THR A 28 9.19 11.74 12.29
N LYS A 29 10.25 12.46 12.65
CA LYS A 29 10.28 13.91 12.84
C LYS A 29 10.13 14.69 11.54
N SER A 30 10.42 14.10 10.39
CA SER A 30 10.25 14.78 9.09
C SER A 30 8.82 15.26 8.86
N ASN A 31 7.83 14.57 9.44
CA ASN A 31 6.44 14.97 9.48
C ASN A 31 6.18 16.36 10.08
N GLU A 32 7.13 16.97 10.80
CA GLU A 32 7.03 18.35 11.29
C GLU A 32 7.15 19.38 10.15
N TRP A 33 7.89 19.06 9.08
CA TRP A 33 8.20 20.01 7.99
C TRP A 33 7.71 19.57 6.60
N THR A 34 7.38 18.29 6.39
CA THR A 34 6.85 17.78 5.10
C THR A 34 5.37 18.12 4.86
N GLY A 35 4.75 18.91 5.74
CA GLY A 35 3.45 19.54 5.53
C GLY A 35 3.54 21.03 5.16
N LYS A 36 4.71 21.53 4.77
CA LYS A 36 4.95 22.93 4.46
C LYS A 36 4.00 23.48 3.41
N VAL A 37 3.83 22.77 2.30
CA VAL A 37 2.98 23.17 1.18
C VAL A 37 1.61 22.50 1.26
N SER A 38 1.57 21.19 1.42
CA SER A 38 0.36 20.35 1.38
C SER A 38 -0.53 20.49 2.62
N PHE A 39 0.02 21.00 3.73
CA PHE A 39 -0.71 21.11 4.99
C PHE A 39 -0.50 22.43 5.73
N ASN A 40 -0.27 23.52 4.97
CA ASN A 40 -0.20 24.89 5.47
C ASN A 40 0.85 25.09 6.58
N ASN A 41 2.06 24.55 6.39
CA ASN A 41 3.16 24.67 7.34
C ASN A 41 2.82 24.12 8.74
N ARG A 42 1.96 23.10 8.78
CA ARG A 42 1.66 22.32 9.98
C ARG A 42 2.29 20.94 9.86
N SER A 43 2.56 20.33 11.01
CA SER A 43 2.95 18.93 11.06
C SER A 43 1.85 18.04 10.42
N LEU A 44 2.26 17.04 9.67
CA LEU A 44 1.35 16.05 9.07
C LEU A 44 0.59 15.23 10.14
N HIS A 45 1.07 15.20 11.39
CA HIS A 45 0.38 14.59 12.54
C HIS A 45 -0.41 15.60 13.39
N ALA A 46 -0.49 16.88 13.02
CA ALA A 46 -1.18 17.86 13.85
C ALA A 46 -2.65 17.47 14.07
N ILE A 47 -3.03 17.20 15.32
CA ILE A 47 -4.41 16.89 15.70
C ILE A 47 -5.21 18.18 15.85
N GLY A 48 -6.38 18.25 15.23
CA GLY A 48 -7.29 19.38 15.36
C GLY A 48 -8.70 19.04 14.88
N ASP A 49 -9.46 20.09 14.55
CA ASP A 49 -10.85 19.97 14.06
C ASP A 49 -10.92 19.43 12.64
N THR A 50 -9.89 19.67 11.84
CA THR A 50 -9.77 19.16 10.48
C THR A 50 -8.84 17.95 10.46
N PRO A 51 -9.22 16.84 9.78
CA PRO A 51 -8.37 15.68 9.67
C PRO A 51 -7.03 16.02 9.00
N ASN A 52 -5.93 15.58 9.62
CA ASN A 52 -4.61 15.66 9.02
C ASN A 52 -4.42 14.61 7.90
N PRO A 53 -3.34 14.68 7.10
CA PRO A 53 -3.13 13.79 5.98
C PRO A 53 -3.14 12.30 6.34
N TYR A 54 -2.60 11.91 7.50
CA TYR A 54 -2.67 10.53 7.99
C TYR A 54 -4.09 10.12 8.34
N GLU A 55 -4.87 10.96 9.03
CA GLU A 55 -6.27 10.68 9.36
C GLU A 55 -7.13 10.51 8.09
N LYS A 56 -6.87 11.34 7.08
CA LYS A 56 -7.51 11.23 5.76
C LYS A 56 -7.13 9.93 5.06
N ALA A 57 -5.84 9.57 5.07
CA ALA A 57 -5.38 8.32 4.48
C ALA A 57 -6.01 7.10 5.17
N ILE A 58 -5.93 7.02 6.52
CA ILE A 58 -6.55 5.94 7.32
C ILE A 58 -8.05 5.82 7.01
N SER A 59 -8.77 6.95 6.96
CA SER A 59 -10.21 6.96 6.68
C SER A 59 -10.52 6.45 5.27
N ILE A 60 -9.76 6.89 4.26
CA ILE A 60 -9.97 6.47 2.88
C ILE A 60 -9.56 5.00 2.69
N ILE A 61 -8.45 4.56 3.30
CA ILE A 61 -8.05 3.15 3.31
C ILE A 61 -9.17 2.30 3.93
N GLY A 62 -9.74 2.70 5.06
CA GLY A 62 -10.88 2.01 5.66
C GLY A 62 -12.09 1.92 4.72
N LYS A 63 -12.46 3.02 4.05
CA LYS A 63 -13.58 2.99 3.09
C LYS A 63 -13.32 2.16 1.83
N THR A 64 -12.06 2.07 1.40
CA THR A 64 -11.71 1.58 0.07
C THR A 64 -11.03 0.22 0.07
N LEU A 65 -10.26 -0.11 1.10
CA LEU A 65 -9.55 -1.37 1.24
C LEU A 65 -10.16 -2.28 2.32
N ALA A 66 -10.91 -1.78 3.32
CA ALA A 66 -11.48 -2.68 4.34
C ALA A 66 -12.36 -3.83 3.78
N PRO A 67 -13.12 -3.67 2.67
CA PRO A 67 -13.84 -4.82 2.08
C PRO A 67 -12.92 -5.92 1.49
N PHE A 68 -11.61 -5.68 1.43
CA PHE A 68 -10.60 -6.69 1.11
C PHE A 68 -10.23 -7.53 2.34
N ASP A 69 -10.41 -7.03 3.55
CA ASP A 69 -10.08 -7.72 4.80
C ASP A 69 -11.26 -8.60 5.24
N ASP A 70 -11.03 -9.90 5.42
CA ASP A 70 -12.15 -10.83 5.69
C ASP A 70 -12.62 -10.85 7.15
N ASP A 71 -11.75 -10.53 8.11
CA ASP A 71 -12.04 -10.60 9.55
C ASP A 71 -12.21 -9.23 10.23
N ASN A 72 -11.88 -8.14 9.53
CA ASN A 72 -11.88 -6.77 10.01
C ASN A 72 -10.95 -6.56 11.23
N LEU A 73 -9.92 -7.40 11.36
CA LEU A 73 -8.89 -7.31 12.40
C LEU A 73 -7.61 -6.78 11.77
N ILE A 74 -7.26 -5.54 12.09
CA ILE A 74 -6.12 -4.84 11.47
C ILE A 74 -4.96 -4.76 12.47
N PRO A 75 -3.90 -5.59 12.35
CA PRO A 75 -2.66 -5.36 13.07
C PRO A 75 -2.09 -3.99 12.70
N CYS A 76 -1.94 -3.12 13.70
CA CYS A 76 -1.50 -1.74 13.51
C CYS A 76 -0.20 -1.45 14.26
N PHE A 77 0.77 -0.91 13.54
CA PHE A 77 2.10 -0.57 14.05
C PHE A 77 2.46 0.88 13.81
N GLY A 78 3.18 1.46 14.77
CA GLY A 78 3.91 2.70 14.61
C GLY A 78 5.42 2.48 14.62
N PHE A 79 6.18 3.33 13.91
CA PHE A 79 7.64 3.27 13.87
C PHE A 79 8.24 4.68 13.72
N GLY A 80 9.52 4.86 14.05
CA GLY A 80 10.25 6.11 13.86
C GLY A 80 10.09 7.15 14.96
N ASP A 81 9.33 6.84 16.01
CA ASP A 81 9.25 7.67 17.20
C ASP A 81 10.48 7.47 18.10
N ALA A 82 10.60 8.28 19.15
CA ALA A 82 11.74 8.22 20.07
C ALA A 82 11.87 6.91 20.87
N THR A 83 10.87 6.04 20.86
CA THR A 83 10.94 4.71 21.50
C THR A 83 11.39 3.61 20.54
N THR A 84 11.21 3.79 19.23
CA THR A 84 11.48 2.76 18.21
C THR A 84 12.65 3.09 17.27
N HIS A 85 12.88 4.38 16.99
CA HIS A 85 13.84 4.87 16.00
C HIS A 85 13.68 4.09 14.67
N ASP A 86 14.79 3.72 14.02
CA ASP A 86 14.81 2.92 12.77
C ASP A 86 14.98 1.40 13.03
N THR A 87 14.76 0.93 14.26
CA THR A 87 15.13 -0.44 14.65
C THR A 87 13.98 -1.36 15.00
N GLU A 88 12.90 -0.80 15.54
CA GLU A 88 11.77 -1.54 16.11
C GLU A 88 10.44 -0.92 15.65
N VAL A 89 9.33 -1.56 16.03
CA VAL A 89 7.97 -1.01 15.90
C VAL A 89 7.27 -1.07 17.25
N PHE A 90 6.23 -0.27 17.45
CA PHE A 90 5.29 -0.42 18.56
C PHE A 90 3.91 -0.80 18.03
N SER A 91 3.18 -1.62 18.78
CA SER A 91 1.79 -1.97 18.46
C SER A 91 0.83 -0.90 19.00
N PHE A 92 -0.30 -0.69 18.33
CA PHE A 92 -1.33 0.25 18.79
C PHE A 92 -2.03 -0.23 20.07
N HIS A 93 -2.06 -1.54 20.34
CA HIS A 93 -2.55 -2.12 21.58
C HIS A 93 -1.39 -2.65 22.44
N SER A 94 -1.49 -2.48 23.76
CA SER A 94 -0.46 -2.95 24.68
C SER A 94 -0.40 -4.47 24.82
N ASP A 95 -1.50 -5.16 24.53
CA ASP A 95 -1.58 -6.63 24.51
C ASP A 95 -1.28 -7.21 23.12
N HIS A 96 -0.84 -6.37 22.17
CA HIS A 96 -0.54 -6.71 20.78
C HIS A 96 -1.73 -7.26 19.97
N SER A 97 -2.96 -7.08 20.46
CA SER A 97 -4.17 -7.41 19.69
C SER A 97 -4.35 -6.46 18.50
N SER A 98 -5.02 -6.94 17.45
CA SER A 98 -5.40 -6.13 16.28
C SER A 98 -6.49 -5.11 16.64
N CYS A 99 -6.56 -4.02 15.87
CA CYS A 99 -7.70 -3.10 15.92
C CYS A 99 -8.91 -3.69 15.18
N HIS A 100 -10.11 -3.45 15.69
CA HIS A 100 -11.37 -3.84 15.08
C HIS A 100 -11.85 -2.77 14.09
N GLY A 101 -11.46 -2.92 12.82
CA GLY A 101 -11.75 -1.99 11.75
C GLY A 101 -11.02 -0.65 11.85
N PHE A 102 -11.12 0.14 10.77
CA PHE A 102 -10.38 1.39 10.63
C PHE A 102 -10.90 2.53 11.53
N GLU A 103 -12.13 2.39 12.05
CA GLU A 103 -12.68 3.28 13.08
C GLU A 103 -11.87 3.20 14.38
N GLU A 104 -11.52 1.99 14.82
CA GLU A 104 -10.66 1.81 16.01
C GLU A 104 -9.22 2.26 15.72
N VAL A 105 -8.70 1.96 14.52
CA VAL A 105 -7.38 2.44 14.09
C VAL A 105 -7.27 3.96 14.22
N LEU A 106 -8.27 4.69 13.71
CA LEU A 106 -8.30 6.15 13.76
C LEU A 106 -8.41 6.67 15.21
N ALA A 107 -9.21 6.00 16.06
CA ALA A 107 -9.34 6.36 17.47
C ALA A 107 -8.03 6.14 18.23
N CYS A 108 -7.35 5.01 18.01
CA CYS A 108 -6.04 4.70 18.57
C CYS A 108 -4.98 5.69 18.10
N TYR A 109 -4.93 5.99 16.79
CA TYR A 109 -4.03 7.01 16.22
C TYR A 109 -4.19 8.36 16.94
N ARG A 110 -5.43 8.88 17.06
CA ARG A 110 -5.70 10.16 17.74
C ARG A 110 -5.32 10.16 19.22
N LYS A 111 -5.34 9.00 19.90
CA LYS A 111 -4.91 8.85 21.30
C LYS A 111 -3.38 8.78 21.42
N ILE A 112 -2.71 8.13 20.49
CA ILE A 112 -1.27 7.89 20.51
C ILE A 112 -0.50 9.18 20.17
N VAL A 113 -0.89 9.87 19.08
CA VAL A 113 -0.15 11.02 18.53
C VAL A 113 0.20 12.11 19.54
N PRO A 114 -0.71 12.59 20.42
CA PRO A 114 -0.38 13.65 21.37
C PRO A 114 0.68 13.27 22.41
N ASN A 115 0.95 11.98 22.58
CA ASN A 115 1.89 11.43 23.57
C ASN A 115 3.18 10.92 22.93
N LEU A 116 3.28 10.97 21.59
CA LEU A 116 4.48 10.59 20.86
C LEU A 116 5.51 11.71 20.86
N ARG A 117 6.78 11.31 20.89
CA ARG A 117 7.89 12.19 20.52
C ARG A 117 8.43 11.74 19.17
N LEU A 118 8.10 12.47 18.11
CA LEU A 118 8.60 12.19 16.76
C LEU A 118 10.14 12.22 16.75
N ALA A 119 10.76 11.25 16.08
CA ALA A 119 12.22 11.10 16.07
C ALA A 119 12.74 10.61 14.71
N GLY A 120 13.60 9.60 14.70
CA GLY A 120 14.24 9.03 13.54
C GLY A 120 15.46 8.22 13.98
N PRO A 121 16.30 7.73 13.06
CA PRO A 121 16.18 7.80 11.60
C PRO A 121 14.93 7.09 11.05
N THR A 122 14.68 7.24 9.75
CA THR A 122 13.54 6.65 9.04
C THR A 122 13.99 5.43 8.25
N SER A 123 13.47 4.24 8.58
CA SER A 123 13.59 3.00 7.82
C SER A 123 12.27 2.25 7.86
N TYR A 124 11.84 1.67 6.74
CA TYR A 124 10.63 0.81 6.72
C TYR A 124 10.94 -0.64 7.06
N GLY A 125 12.22 -1.00 7.19
CA GLY A 125 12.65 -2.36 7.51
C GLY A 125 11.93 -2.97 8.72
N PRO A 126 11.88 -2.29 9.88
CA PRO A 126 11.22 -2.83 11.07
C PRO A 126 9.74 -3.19 10.87
N VAL A 127 8.98 -2.36 10.13
CA VAL A 127 7.54 -2.61 9.92
C VAL A 127 7.30 -3.68 8.84
N ILE A 128 8.17 -3.76 7.84
CA ILE A 128 8.14 -4.84 6.84
C ILE A 128 8.48 -6.18 7.51
N ASP A 129 9.53 -6.22 8.34
CA ASP A 129 9.90 -7.41 9.12
C ASP A 129 8.75 -7.86 10.03
N ALA A 130 8.03 -6.91 10.66
CA ALA A 130 6.86 -7.21 11.49
C ALA A 130 5.71 -7.84 10.68
N ALA A 131 5.47 -7.35 9.46
CA ALA A 131 4.47 -7.92 8.56
C ALA A 131 4.86 -9.32 8.09
N VAL A 132 6.15 -9.55 7.78
CA VAL A 132 6.66 -10.89 7.45
C VAL A 132 6.46 -11.87 8.61
N ASP A 133 6.69 -11.46 9.85
CA ASP A 133 6.44 -12.29 11.04
C ASP A 133 4.94 -12.65 11.18
N ILE A 134 4.02 -11.69 10.92
CA ILE A 134 2.58 -11.98 10.89
C ILE A 134 2.25 -13.02 9.82
N VAL A 135 2.76 -12.84 8.60
CA VAL A 135 2.52 -13.77 7.49
C VAL A 135 3.02 -15.18 7.81
N GLU A 136 4.22 -15.31 8.37
CA GLU A 136 4.75 -16.61 8.81
C GLU A 136 3.86 -17.26 9.88
N ASN A 137 3.44 -16.48 10.89
CA ASN A 137 2.61 -16.97 11.99
C ASN A 137 1.19 -17.34 11.54
N SER A 138 0.64 -16.67 10.53
CA SER A 138 -0.64 -17.03 9.89
C SER A 138 -0.60 -18.34 9.10
N GLY A 139 0.58 -18.94 8.92
CA GLY A 139 0.75 -20.14 8.09
C GLY A 139 0.93 -19.82 6.60
N GLY A 140 1.40 -18.62 6.26
CA GLY A 140 1.58 -18.20 4.87
C GLY A 140 0.29 -17.77 4.20
N GLN A 141 -0.66 -17.18 4.93
CA GLN A 141 -1.81 -16.55 4.31
C GLN A 141 -1.39 -15.26 3.60
N PHE A 142 -2.12 -14.89 2.54
CA PHE A 142 -1.84 -13.67 1.80
C PHE A 142 -2.20 -12.42 2.61
N HIS A 143 -1.24 -11.49 2.72
CA HIS A 143 -1.43 -10.22 3.41
C HIS A 143 -1.04 -9.05 2.52
N VAL A 144 -1.67 -7.90 2.76
CA VAL A 144 -1.25 -6.60 2.21
C VAL A 144 -0.85 -5.69 3.36
N LEU A 145 0.43 -5.34 3.42
CA LEU A 145 0.96 -4.31 4.31
C LEU A 145 0.74 -2.94 3.66
N VAL A 146 -0.03 -2.07 4.31
CA VAL A 146 -0.19 -0.67 3.92
C VAL A 146 0.67 0.19 4.85
N ILE A 147 1.66 0.89 4.31
CA ILE A 147 2.51 1.82 5.05
C ILE A 147 2.07 3.24 4.70
N VAL A 148 1.70 4.06 5.69
CA VAL A 148 1.44 5.49 5.50
C VAL A 148 2.66 6.26 5.98
N ALA A 149 3.30 7.02 5.10
CA ALA A 149 4.56 7.72 5.39
C ALA A 149 4.74 9.00 4.57
N ASP A 150 5.68 9.85 4.99
CA ASP A 150 6.02 11.11 4.28
C ASP A 150 7.16 10.97 3.24
N GLY A 151 7.67 9.74 3.08
CA GLY A 151 8.65 9.38 2.05
C GLY A 151 10.10 9.71 2.39
N GLN A 152 10.39 10.25 3.58
CA GLN A 152 11.73 10.73 3.94
C GLN A 152 12.60 9.64 4.59
N VAL A 153 12.91 8.57 3.85
CA VAL A 153 13.90 7.57 4.30
C VAL A 153 15.24 8.27 4.52
N THR A 154 15.86 8.04 5.69
CA THR A 154 17.04 8.83 6.08
C THR A 154 18.21 8.57 5.14
N ARG A 155 18.77 9.63 4.56
CA ARG A 155 20.01 9.61 3.79
C ARG A 155 21.15 10.17 4.62
N SER A 156 22.36 9.62 4.49
CA SER A 156 23.54 10.20 5.15
C SER A 156 24.02 11.43 4.38
N ILE A 157 24.45 12.47 5.10
CA ILE A 157 25.03 13.69 4.49
C ILE A 157 26.35 13.36 3.77
N ASN A 158 27.01 12.27 4.15
CA ASN A 158 28.29 11.83 3.60
C ASN A 158 28.16 10.79 2.47
N THR A 159 26.96 10.27 2.20
CA THR A 159 26.74 9.37 1.05
C THR A 159 26.50 10.21 -0.19
N SER A 160 27.27 9.95 -1.25
CA SER A 160 26.99 10.56 -2.56
C SER A 160 25.58 10.18 -3.05
N ASP A 161 24.99 10.96 -3.96
CA ASP A 161 23.65 10.67 -4.54
C ASP A 161 23.51 9.26 -5.16
N ARG A 162 24.63 8.55 -5.34
CA ARG A 162 24.69 7.20 -5.91
C ARG A 162 24.80 6.09 -4.86
N GLU A 163 25.11 6.43 -3.61
CA GLU A 163 25.25 5.46 -2.52
C GLU A 163 23.99 5.43 -1.65
N LEU A 164 23.62 4.22 -1.23
CA LEU A 164 22.50 4.00 -0.33
C LEU A 164 22.95 4.26 1.10
N SER A 165 22.10 4.91 1.89
CA SER A 165 22.29 4.98 3.34
C SER A 165 22.05 3.62 4.01
N PRO A 166 22.50 3.43 5.26
CA PRO A 166 22.18 2.22 6.02
C PRO A 166 20.66 1.98 6.15
N GLN A 167 19.85 3.04 6.24
CA GLN A 167 18.40 2.93 6.34
C GLN A 167 17.74 2.56 5.02
N GLU A 168 18.25 3.08 3.90
CA GLU A 168 17.81 2.68 2.55
C GLU A 168 18.17 1.23 2.28
N GLU A 169 19.41 0.83 2.56
CA GLU A 169 19.87 -0.55 2.40
C GLU A 169 19.04 -1.52 3.26
N ARG A 170 18.78 -1.17 4.52
CA ARG A 170 17.93 -1.98 5.40
C ARG A 170 16.50 -2.10 4.86
N THR A 171 15.93 -1.00 4.37
CA THR A 171 14.59 -1.00 3.77
C THR A 171 14.55 -1.91 2.54
N ILE A 172 15.51 -1.77 1.63
CA ILE A 172 15.63 -2.60 0.42
C ILE A 172 15.78 -4.08 0.79
N ASN A 173 16.65 -4.40 1.75
CA ASN A 173 16.88 -5.77 2.19
C ASN A 173 15.61 -6.40 2.79
N SER A 174 14.84 -5.64 3.59
CA SER A 174 13.56 -6.11 4.11
C SER A 174 12.52 -6.30 3.00
N ILE A 175 12.46 -5.42 1.98
CA ILE A 175 11.57 -5.60 0.81
C ILE A 175 11.93 -6.87 0.03
N VAL A 176 13.23 -7.09 -0.23
CA VAL A 176 13.73 -8.28 -0.91
C VAL A 176 13.38 -9.53 -0.10
N ASN A 177 13.66 -9.53 1.21
CA ASN A 177 13.29 -10.66 2.07
C ASN A 177 11.77 -10.91 2.08
N ALA A 178 10.96 -9.86 2.12
CA ALA A 178 9.51 -9.96 2.08
C ALA A 178 8.98 -10.58 0.78
N SER A 179 9.73 -10.52 -0.33
CA SER A 179 9.32 -11.13 -1.61
C SER A 179 9.34 -12.67 -1.59
N SER A 180 9.97 -13.28 -0.58
CA SER A 180 9.89 -14.73 -0.37
C SER A 180 8.67 -15.17 0.45
N TYR A 181 7.75 -14.23 0.76
CA TYR A 181 6.52 -14.46 1.52
C TYR A 181 5.30 -14.02 0.71
N PRO A 182 4.09 -14.55 1.00
CA PRO A 182 2.84 -14.10 0.39
C PRO A 182 2.40 -12.73 0.95
N LEU A 183 3.24 -11.71 0.71
CA LEU A 183 3.11 -10.35 1.24
C LEU A 183 3.26 -9.32 0.11
N SER A 184 2.21 -8.53 -0.06
CA SER A 184 2.23 -7.30 -0.87
C SER A 184 2.43 -6.07 0.02
N ILE A 185 3.16 -5.07 -0.47
CA ILE A 185 3.44 -3.83 0.26
C ILE A 185 2.91 -2.65 -0.56
N VAL A 186 2.06 -1.83 0.04
CA VAL A 186 1.55 -0.58 -0.54
C VAL A 186 1.99 0.59 0.31
N LEU A 187 2.85 1.44 -0.24
CA LEU A 187 3.28 2.68 0.42
C LEU A 187 2.39 3.85 -0.01
N VAL A 188 1.64 4.39 0.94
CA VAL A 188 0.77 5.56 0.78
C VAL A 188 1.52 6.82 1.22
N GLY A 189 2.00 7.58 0.24
CA GLY A 189 2.76 8.82 0.45
C GLY A 189 1.89 10.02 0.80
N VAL A 190 2.03 10.56 2.02
CA VAL A 190 1.36 11.78 2.49
C VAL A 190 2.35 12.95 2.65
N GLY A 191 1.89 14.18 2.47
CA GLY A 191 2.75 15.36 2.54
C GLY A 191 3.42 15.74 1.21
N ASP A 192 4.46 16.55 1.30
CA ASP A 192 5.12 17.25 0.19
C ASP A 192 6.10 16.37 -0.61
N GLY A 193 6.54 15.25 -0.06
CA GLY A 193 7.69 14.49 -0.57
C GLY A 193 9.03 15.17 -0.26
N PRO A 194 10.09 14.98 -1.09
CA PRO A 194 10.09 14.37 -2.42
C PRO A 194 9.85 12.86 -2.41
N TRP A 195 9.43 12.31 -3.56
CA TRP A 195 9.01 10.91 -3.73
C TRP A 195 9.96 10.08 -4.60
N ASP A 196 11.15 10.60 -4.92
CA ASP A 196 12.09 9.95 -5.84
C ASP A 196 12.56 8.59 -5.35
N ASP A 197 12.87 8.47 -4.07
CA ASP A 197 13.32 7.21 -3.49
C ASP A 197 12.19 6.17 -3.46
N MET A 198 10.95 6.61 -3.24
CA MET A 198 9.79 5.71 -3.25
C MET A 198 9.53 5.14 -4.65
N ARG A 199 9.72 5.97 -5.69
CA ARG A 199 9.69 5.52 -7.09
C ARG A 199 10.85 4.56 -7.43
N LYS A 200 12.03 4.75 -6.83
CA LYS A 200 13.15 3.81 -7.02
C LYS A 200 12.83 2.45 -6.40
N PHE A 201 12.19 2.40 -5.23
CA PHE A 201 11.79 1.15 -4.60
C PHE A 201 10.70 0.41 -5.40
N ASP A 202 9.78 1.14 -6.01
CA ASP A 202 8.78 0.63 -6.97
C ASP A 202 9.46 -0.08 -8.15
N ASP A 203 10.31 0.62 -8.90
CA ASP A 203 10.78 0.16 -10.22
C ASP A 203 12.12 -0.59 -10.23
N LYS A 204 12.98 -0.40 -9.22
CA LYS A 204 14.44 -0.65 -9.33
C LYS A 204 15.05 -1.53 -8.23
N ILE A 205 14.29 -2.47 -7.67
CA ILE A 205 14.85 -3.49 -6.76
C ILE A 205 15.13 -4.77 -7.56
N PRO A 206 16.39 -5.08 -7.94
CA PRO A 206 16.69 -6.18 -8.86
C PRO A 206 16.69 -7.58 -8.22
N ALA A 207 16.74 -7.68 -6.89
CA ALA A 207 16.95 -8.94 -6.18
C ALA A 207 15.67 -9.60 -5.62
N ARG A 208 14.48 -9.03 -5.87
CA ARG A 208 13.20 -9.56 -5.38
C ARG A 208 12.68 -10.72 -6.23
N ASP A 209 12.05 -11.71 -5.59
CA ASP A 209 11.47 -12.90 -6.24
C ASP A 209 10.28 -12.54 -7.14
N PHE A 210 9.49 -11.54 -6.73
CA PHE A 210 8.45 -10.91 -7.54
C PHE A 210 8.31 -9.43 -7.15
N ASP A 211 7.57 -8.67 -7.96
CA ASP A 211 7.30 -7.26 -7.68
C ASP A 211 6.29 -7.09 -6.53
N ASN A 212 6.75 -6.99 -5.29
CA ASN A 212 5.90 -6.98 -4.10
C ASN A 212 5.67 -5.58 -3.48
N PHE A 213 6.01 -4.49 -4.18
CA PHE A 213 5.98 -3.14 -3.62
C PHE A 213 5.35 -2.15 -4.60
N GLN A 214 4.32 -1.44 -4.14
CA GLN A 214 3.60 -0.39 -4.89
C GLN A 214 3.69 0.95 -4.14
N PHE A 215 4.10 2.03 -4.82
CA PHE A 215 4.00 3.39 -4.28
C PHE A 215 2.75 4.14 -4.77
N VAL A 216 2.04 4.82 -3.87
CA VAL A 216 0.87 5.66 -4.17
C VAL A 216 1.04 7.06 -3.59
N ASN A 217 1.12 8.07 -4.45
CA ASN A 217 1.16 9.48 -4.03
C ASN A 217 -0.24 9.99 -3.63
N PHE A 218 -0.60 9.81 -2.37
CA PHE A 218 -1.91 10.19 -1.84
C PHE A 218 -2.16 11.70 -1.94
N THR A 219 -1.18 12.52 -1.58
CA THR A 219 -1.30 13.99 -1.64
C THR A 219 -1.63 14.47 -3.05
N GLU A 220 -0.96 13.91 -4.07
CA GLU A 220 -1.21 14.26 -5.46
C GLU A 220 -2.61 13.83 -5.94
N ILE A 221 -3.08 12.65 -5.56
CA ILE A 221 -4.43 12.21 -5.91
C ILE A 221 -5.48 13.13 -5.26
N MET A 222 -5.27 13.46 -3.98
CA MET A 222 -6.24 14.24 -3.20
C MET A 222 -6.25 15.73 -3.57
N SER A 223 -5.17 16.25 -4.19
CA SER A 223 -5.07 17.64 -4.63
C SER A 223 -5.76 17.92 -5.98
N LYS A 224 -6.10 16.88 -6.76
CA LYS A 224 -6.79 17.03 -8.06
C LYS A 224 -8.10 17.81 -7.93
N ASN A 225 -8.43 18.65 -8.92
CA ASN A 225 -9.69 19.38 -8.92
C ASN A 225 -10.83 18.50 -9.49
N THR A 226 -11.33 17.57 -8.68
CA THR A 226 -12.44 16.65 -9.02
C THR A 226 -13.25 16.30 -7.76
N THR A 227 -14.32 15.51 -7.91
CA THR A 227 -15.19 15.12 -6.79
C THR A 227 -14.46 14.22 -5.79
N ALA A 228 -14.96 14.18 -4.55
CA ALA A 228 -14.38 13.34 -3.51
C ALA A 228 -14.43 11.85 -3.88
N GLU A 229 -15.53 11.40 -4.46
CA GLU A 229 -15.74 10.02 -4.89
C GLU A 229 -14.75 9.63 -5.99
N ALA A 230 -14.46 10.54 -6.93
CA ALA A 230 -13.48 10.30 -7.98
C ALA A 230 -12.05 10.19 -7.42
N LYS A 231 -11.70 10.99 -6.40
CA LYS A 231 -10.40 10.89 -5.71
C LYS A 231 -10.26 9.60 -4.92
N GLU A 232 -11.27 9.22 -4.14
CA GLU A 232 -11.30 7.95 -3.41
C GLU A 232 -11.20 6.76 -4.37
N THR A 233 -11.88 6.83 -5.50
CA THR A 233 -11.82 5.81 -6.56
C THR A 233 -10.44 5.74 -7.21
N ALA A 234 -9.83 6.88 -7.53
CA ALA A 234 -8.48 6.92 -8.09
C ALA A 234 -7.43 6.39 -7.10
N PHE A 235 -7.57 6.70 -5.81
CA PHE A 235 -6.72 6.14 -4.76
C PHE A 235 -6.87 4.63 -4.65
N ALA A 236 -8.11 4.13 -4.59
CA ALA A 236 -8.37 2.69 -4.49
C ALA A 236 -7.78 1.94 -5.69
N LEU A 237 -7.91 2.48 -6.90
CA LEU A 237 -7.32 1.89 -8.10
C LEU A 237 -5.79 1.87 -8.01
N ALA A 238 -5.16 2.99 -7.65
CA ALA A 238 -3.71 3.08 -7.54
C ALA A 238 -3.14 2.14 -6.47
N ALA A 239 -3.83 1.99 -5.33
CA ALA A 239 -3.40 1.11 -4.26
C ALA A 239 -3.60 -0.39 -4.57
N LEU A 240 -4.58 -0.74 -5.41
CA LEU A 240 -4.97 -2.12 -5.65
C LEU A 240 -4.54 -2.67 -7.03
N MET A 241 -4.01 -1.85 -7.93
CA MET A 241 -3.77 -2.26 -9.31
C MET A 241 -2.72 -3.37 -9.48
N GLU A 242 -1.73 -3.44 -8.57
CA GLU A 242 -0.71 -4.50 -8.62
C GLU A 242 -1.06 -5.74 -7.80
N ILE A 243 -2.02 -5.65 -6.86
CA ILE A 243 -2.37 -6.74 -5.96
C ILE A 243 -2.80 -8.02 -6.72
N PRO A 244 -3.62 -7.96 -7.81
CA PRO A 244 -3.91 -9.15 -8.62
C PRO A 244 -2.69 -9.83 -9.22
N PHE A 245 -1.72 -9.05 -9.72
CA PHE A 245 -0.51 -9.60 -10.33
C PHE A 245 0.43 -10.17 -9.26
N GLN A 246 0.53 -9.49 -8.12
CA GLN A 246 1.30 -9.92 -6.96
C GLN A 246 0.77 -11.23 -6.37
N TYR A 247 -0.55 -11.32 -6.18
CA TYR A 247 -1.19 -12.54 -5.71
C TYR A 247 -0.97 -13.71 -6.68
N LYS A 248 -1.07 -13.45 -7.98
CA LYS A 248 -0.78 -14.46 -9.00
C LYS A 248 0.68 -14.93 -8.95
N ALA A 249 1.64 -14.01 -8.78
CA ALA A 249 3.04 -14.36 -8.64
C ALA A 249 3.29 -15.23 -7.40
N VAL A 250 2.64 -14.91 -6.27
CA VAL A 250 2.67 -15.72 -5.05
C VAL A 250 2.19 -17.17 -5.28
N ILE A 251 1.12 -17.35 -6.07
CA ILE A 251 0.65 -18.68 -6.47
C ILE A 251 1.67 -19.37 -7.39
N GLU A 252 2.17 -18.67 -8.41
CA GLU A 252 3.11 -19.24 -9.39
C GLU A 252 4.46 -19.63 -8.76
N LEU A 253 4.89 -18.92 -7.72
CA LEU A 253 6.08 -19.25 -6.91
C LEU A 253 5.82 -20.38 -5.89
N GLY A 254 4.56 -20.75 -5.66
CA GLY A 254 4.19 -21.81 -4.72
C GLY A 254 4.44 -21.47 -3.26
N ILE A 255 4.46 -20.18 -2.90
CA ILE A 255 4.74 -19.71 -1.53
C ILE A 255 3.48 -19.44 -0.69
N LEU A 256 2.29 -19.53 -1.29
CA LEU A 256 1.01 -19.43 -0.57
C LEU A 256 0.79 -20.65 0.34
N GLY A 257 0.36 -20.41 1.58
CA GLY A 257 0.08 -21.47 2.57
C GLY A 257 1.33 -22.20 3.08
N GLN A 258 2.52 -21.64 2.84
CA GLN A 258 3.80 -22.22 3.26
C GLN A 258 4.42 -21.42 4.41
N ARG A 259 5.05 -22.13 5.34
CA ARG A 259 5.92 -21.54 6.36
C ARG A 259 7.38 -21.70 5.94
N THR A 260 8.13 -20.61 6.00
CA THR A 260 9.55 -20.60 5.63
C THR A 260 10.44 -21.07 6.78
N GLY A 261 10.02 -20.85 8.03
CA GLY A 261 10.83 -21.00 9.23
C GLY A 261 12.00 -20.02 9.35
N LYS A 262 12.13 -19.06 8.42
CA LYS A 262 13.25 -18.12 8.32
C LYS A 262 12.89 -16.71 8.79
N ALA A 263 11.61 -16.42 8.99
CA ALA A 263 11.15 -15.10 9.38
C ALA A 263 11.79 -14.69 10.72
N LYS A 264 12.26 -13.44 10.78
CA LYS A 264 12.74 -12.87 12.04
C LYS A 264 11.53 -12.63 12.94
N LYS A 265 11.56 -13.22 14.13
CA LYS A 265 10.55 -12.93 15.16
C LYS A 265 10.64 -11.46 15.58
N VAL A 266 9.54 -10.74 15.46
CA VAL A 266 9.41 -9.34 15.88
C VAL A 266 8.51 -9.27 17.10
N VAL A 267 9.00 -8.64 18.17
CA VAL A 267 8.20 -8.36 19.36
C VAL A 267 7.99 -6.85 19.41
N PRO A 268 6.80 -6.35 19.01
CA PRO A 268 6.50 -4.93 19.03
C PRO A 268 6.61 -4.38 20.45
N ARG A 269 7.05 -3.13 20.59
CA ARG A 269 6.93 -2.39 21.85
C ARG A 269 5.45 -2.11 22.16
N PRO A 270 5.08 -1.96 23.44
CA PRO A 270 3.78 -1.39 23.77
C PRO A 270 3.69 0.05 23.26
N PRO A 271 2.47 0.58 23.02
CA PRO A 271 2.31 1.98 22.61
C PRO A 271 2.81 2.91 23.72
N PRO A 272 3.32 4.11 23.40
CA PRO A 272 3.80 5.08 24.39
C PRO A 272 2.68 5.76 25.22
N VAL A 273 1.51 5.13 25.27
CA VAL A 273 0.34 5.55 26.07
C VAL A 273 -0.17 4.38 26.92
N PRO A 274 -0.67 4.65 28.15
CA PRO A 274 -1.43 3.65 28.89
C PRO A 274 -2.68 3.22 28.10
N TYR A 275 -2.71 1.97 27.68
CA TYR A 275 -3.90 1.37 27.09
C TYR A 275 -4.89 0.99 28.21
N THR A 276 -6.08 1.55 28.15
CA THR A 276 -7.23 1.13 28.97
C THR A 276 -8.16 0.37 28.05
N ARG A 277 -8.19 -0.96 28.20
CA ARG A 277 -9.11 -1.83 27.48
C ARG A 277 -10.54 -1.37 27.79
N ARG A 278 -11.26 -0.81 26.81
CA ARG A 278 -12.71 -0.64 26.96
C ARG A 278 -13.32 -2.04 26.92
N PRO A 279 -14.23 -2.40 27.84
CA PRO A 279 -15.07 -3.58 27.65
C PRO A 279 -15.81 -3.40 26.32
N LEU A 280 -15.62 -4.34 25.40
CA LEU A 280 -16.38 -4.39 24.15
C LEU A 280 -17.88 -4.46 24.51
N PRO A 281 -18.75 -3.67 23.86
CA PRO A 281 -20.12 -4.10 23.67
C PRO A 281 -20.09 -5.47 22.99
N GLN A 282 -20.91 -6.41 23.45
CA GLN A 282 -21.05 -7.71 22.78
C GLN A 282 -21.25 -7.50 21.28
N PRO A 283 -20.69 -8.37 20.41
CA PRO A 283 -20.97 -8.30 18.99
C PRO A 283 -22.50 -8.28 18.83
N PRO A 284 -23.09 -7.38 18.02
CA PRO A 284 -24.46 -7.59 17.60
C PRO A 284 -24.52 -8.99 16.99
N GLU A 285 -25.52 -9.78 17.41
CA GLU A 285 -25.82 -11.07 16.78
C GLU A 285 -25.71 -10.91 15.26
N ARG A 286 -25.06 -11.88 14.59
CA ARG A 286 -24.97 -11.94 13.14
C ARG A 286 -26.35 -11.66 12.54
N VAL A 287 -26.55 -10.43 12.07
CA VAL A 287 -27.64 -10.14 11.16
C VAL A 287 -27.22 -10.82 9.85
N PRO A 288 -28.00 -11.77 9.32
CA PRO A 288 -27.74 -12.30 8.01
C PRO A 288 -27.68 -11.11 7.06
N SER A 289 -26.61 -10.98 6.31
CA SER A 289 -26.47 -10.02 5.23
C SER A 289 -27.42 -10.42 4.08
N ASN A 290 -28.73 -10.26 4.32
CA ASN A 290 -29.72 -10.10 3.27
C ASN A 290 -29.61 -8.66 2.73
N VAL A 291 -28.42 -8.33 2.23
CA VAL A 291 -28.31 -7.27 1.22
C VAL A 291 -28.53 -7.99 -0.10
N SER A 292 -29.80 -8.14 -0.48
CA SER A 292 -30.13 -8.39 -1.87
C SER A 292 -29.53 -7.22 -2.66
N SER A 293 -28.42 -7.50 -3.34
CA SER A 293 -27.89 -6.61 -4.36
C SER A 293 -29.02 -6.33 -5.35
N PRO A 294 -29.23 -5.10 -5.83
CA PRO A 294 -30.11 -4.93 -6.98
C PRO A 294 -29.51 -5.76 -8.10
N ALA A 295 -30.22 -6.83 -8.49
CA ALA A 295 -29.82 -7.69 -9.58
C ALA A 295 -29.81 -6.85 -10.85
N LEU A 296 -28.63 -6.34 -11.21
CA LEU A 296 -28.38 -5.82 -12.55
C LEU A 296 -28.36 -7.03 -13.48
N ASP A 297 -29.19 -6.96 -14.52
CA ASP A 297 -29.35 -8.00 -15.52
C ASP A 297 -28.00 -8.51 -16.03
N ASP A 298 -27.85 -9.83 -16.10
CA ASP A 298 -26.62 -10.58 -16.39
C ASP A 298 -25.96 -10.13 -17.71
N ARG A 299 -26.76 -9.62 -18.65
CA ARG A 299 -26.30 -9.02 -19.92
C ARG A 299 -25.63 -7.65 -19.75
N THR A 300 -26.13 -6.82 -18.84
CA THR A 300 -25.57 -5.50 -18.53
C THR A 300 -24.24 -5.65 -17.80
N GLN A 301 -24.15 -6.67 -16.94
CA GLN A 301 -22.94 -7.05 -16.23
C GLN A 301 -21.80 -7.46 -17.20
N VAL A 302 -22.06 -8.37 -18.14
CA VAL A 302 -21.06 -8.78 -19.16
C VAL A 302 -20.63 -7.62 -20.05
N TYR A 303 -21.54 -6.70 -20.39
CA TYR A 303 -21.22 -5.51 -21.17
C TYR A 303 -20.30 -4.54 -20.41
N ILE A 304 -20.57 -4.29 -19.13
CA ILE A 304 -19.73 -3.44 -18.28
C ILE A 304 -18.36 -4.08 -18.01
N TYR A 305 -18.31 -5.40 -17.76
CA TYR A 305 -17.05 -6.15 -17.67
C TYR A 305 -16.22 -6.04 -18.96
N THR A 306 -16.87 -6.20 -20.11
CA THR A 306 -16.22 -6.06 -21.41
C THR A 306 -15.74 -4.63 -21.65
N LEU A 307 -16.53 -3.62 -21.31
CA LEU A 307 -16.13 -2.21 -21.45
C LEU A 307 -14.98 -1.84 -20.51
N ILE A 308 -15.01 -2.25 -19.24
CA ILE A 308 -13.94 -1.95 -18.28
C ILE A 308 -12.67 -2.72 -18.64
N TYR A 309 -12.79 -4.00 -19.02
CA TYR A 309 -11.66 -4.78 -19.52
C TYR A 309 -11.08 -4.15 -20.79
N ILE A 310 -11.91 -3.72 -21.74
CA ILE A 310 -11.48 -2.99 -22.95
C ILE A 310 -10.82 -1.65 -22.59
N MET A 311 -11.34 -0.90 -21.62
CA MET A 311 -10.75 0.37 -21.19
C MET A 311 -9.38 0.16 -20.52
N ILE A 312 -9.25 -0.83 -19.65
CA ILE A 312 -7.99 -1.17 -18.96
C ILE A 312 -6.98 -1.80 -19.93
N THR A 313 -7.45 -2.66 -20.85
CA THR A 313 -6.57 -3.32 -21.84
C THR A 313 -6.23 -2.43 -23.03
N ASN A 314 -7.00 -1.39 -23.35
CA ASN A 314 -6.65 -0.43 -24.40
C ASN A 314 -5.97 0.84 -23.90
N ALA A 315 -5.97 1.12 -22.59
CA ALA A 315 -5.23 2.24 -22.04
C ALA A 315 -3.71 1.97 -22.03
N CYS A 316 -2.93 2.98 -22.38
CA CYS A 316 -1.48 2.91 -22.36
C CYS A 316 -0.98 2.62 -20.94
N PRO A 317 -0.10 1.63 -20.74
CA PRO A 317 0.38 1.25 -19.40
C PRO A 317 1.32 2.30 -18.76
N ILE A 318 1.65 3.37 -19.47
CA ILE A 318 2.52 4.45 -18.97
C ILE A 318 1.68 5.65 -18.50
N CYS A 319 0.80 6.19 -19.35
CA CYS A 319 -0.02 7.35 -19.00
C CYS A 319 -1.41 7.00 -18.48
N LEU A 320 -1.81 5.73 -18.58
CA LEU A 320 -3.11 5.18 -18.15
C LEU A 320 -4.33 5.91 -18.74
N THR A 321 -4.13 6.70 -19.80
CA THR A 321 -5.14 7.63 -20.34
C THR A 321 -5.35 7.44 -21.83
N SER A 322 -4.26 7.39 -22.61
CA SER A 322 -4.32 7.33 -24.08
C SER A 322 -4.45 5.90 -24.58
N ALA A 323 -5.11 5.70 -25.72
CA ALA A 323 -5.20 4.39 -26.36
C ALA A 323 -3.83 3.85 -26.83
N LYS A 324 -3.69 2.53 -26.87
CA LYS A 324 -2.50 1.83 -27.39
C LYS A 324 -2.46 1.86 -28.92
N ASP A 325 -1.67 2.77 -29.50
CA ASP A 325 -1.47 2.91 -30.95
C ASP A 325 -0.02 2.60 -31.42
N LEU A 326 0.83 2.09 -30.52
CA LEU A 326 2.22 1.74 -30.80
C LEU A 326 2.60 0.39 -30.18
N ALA A 327 3.12 -0.52 -31.00
CA ALA A 327 3.65 -1.82 -30.56
C ALA A 327 5.19 -1.85 -30.61
N PHE A 328 5.80 -2.55 -29.65
CA PHE A 328 7.23 -2.84 -29.66
C PHE A 328 7.52 -4.19 -30.32
N GLY A 329 8.77 -4.42 -30.71
CA GLY A 329 9.22 -5.71 -31.27
C GLY A 329 9.00 -6.94 -30.38
N CYS A 330 8.77 -6.74 -29.08
CA CYS A 330 8.42 -7.77 -28.11
C CYS A 330 6.91 -8.07 -28.01
N GLY A 331 6.07 -7.42 -28.84
CA GLY A 331 4.62 -7.61 -28.86
C GLY A 331 3.81 -6.75 -27.89
N HIS A 332 4.46 -6.06 -26.94
CA HIS A 332 3.79 -5.19 -25.98
C HIS A 332 3.49 -3.80 -26.55
N MET A 333 2.44 -3.15 -26.03
CA MET A 333 1.85 -1.96 -26.63
C MET A 333 1.71 -0.77 -25.67
N THR A 334 1.89 0.44 -26.19
CA THR A 334 1.72 1.74 -25.49
C THR A 334 1.03 2.76 -26.40
N CYS A 335 0.68 3.94 -25.89
CA CYS A 335 0.41 5.07 -26.77
C CYS A 335 1.72 5.61 -27.37
N ARG A 336 1.63 6.32 -28.48
CA ARG A 336 2.76 6.86 -29.23
C ARG A 336 3.57 7.89 -28.44
N GLU A 337 2.90 8.73 -27.66
CA GLU A 337 3.56 9.75 -26.84
C GLU A 337 4.44 9.14 -25.75
N CYS A 338 3.98 8.07 -25.12
CA CYS A 338 4.75 7.38 -24.10
C CYS A 338 5.80 6.45 -24.73
N GLY A 339 5.42 5.69 -25.76
CA GLY A 339 6.28 4.72 -26.43
C GLY A 339 7.48 5.32 -27.19
N SER A 340 7.38 6.60 -27.58
CA SER A 340 8.50 7.35 -28.17
C SER A 340 9.56 7.77 -27.15
N LYS A 341 9.20 7.86 -25.86
CA LYS A 341 10.08 8.34 -24.78
C LYS A 341 10.81 7.23 -24.04
N VAL A 342 10.44 5.97 -24.27
CA VAL A 342 11.01 4.80 -23.57
C VAL A 342 11.97 4.02 -24.46
N SER A 343 13.11 3.63 -23.92
CA SER A 343 14.14 2.82 -24.61
C SER A 343 14.00 1.31 -24.38
N ASN A 344 13.35 0.92 -23.27
CA ASN A 344 13.03 -0.46 -22.91
C ASN A 344 11.51 -0.60 -22.78
N CYS A 345 10.99 -1.80 -23.08
CA CYS A 345 9.57 -2.08 -22.96
C CYS A 345 9.13 -1.92 -21.48
N PRO A 346 8.10 -1.14 -21.16
CA PRO A 346 7.63 -0.97 -19.79
C PRO A 346 7.02 -2.25 -19.19
N ILE A 347 6.67 -3.24 -20.03
CA ILE A 347 6.02 -4.48 -19.59
C ILE A 347 7.06 -5.60 -19.41
N CYS A 348 7.83 -5.95 -20.44
CA CYS A 348 8.80 -7.06 -20.37
C CYS A 348 10.26 -6.63 -20.28
N ARG A 349 10.53 -5.32 -20.21
CA ARG A 349 11.87 -4.74 -20.02
C ARG A 349 12.90 -5.06 -21.12
N GLN A 350 12.50 -5.75 -22.19
CA GLN A 350 13.34 -5.96 -23.39
C GLN A 350 13.67 -4.62 -24.05
N ARG A 351 14.91 -4.47 -24.54
CA ARG A 351 15.36 -3.28 -25.28
C ARG A 351 14.50 -3.13 -26.54
N ILE A 352 13.94 -1.93 -26.74
CA ILE A 352 13.08 -1.66 -27.89
C ILE A 352 13.96 -1.44 -29.11
N THR A 353 14.01 -2.44 -29.98
CA THR A 353 14.70 -2.37 -31.27
C THR A 353 13.78 -1.86 -32.38
N ASN A 354 12.49 -2.19 -32.32
CA ASN A 354 11.48 -1.82 -33.31
C ASN A 354 10.25 -1.19 -32.65
N ARG A 355 9.70 -0.15 -33.29
CA ARG A 355 8.43 0.49 -32.94
C ARG A 355 7.51 0.46 -34.16
N LEU A 356 6.43 -0.29 -34.07
CA LEU A 356 5.45 -0.46 -35.13
C LEU A 356 4.23 0.38 -34.79
N ARG A 357 3.90 1.31 -35.68
CA ARG A 357 2.65 2.06 -35.58
C ARG A 357 1.52 1.15 -36.02
N LEU A 358 0.50 1.04 -35.18
CA LEU A 358 -0.71 0.33 -35.52
C LEU A 358 -1.67 1.32 -36.16
N PHE A 359 -2.20 0.98 -37.33
CA PHE A 359 -3.30 1.71 -37.95
C PHE A 359 -4.58 1.01 -37.48
N THR A 360 -5.31 1.66 -36.59
CA THR A 360 -6.68 1.28 -36.21
C THR A 360 -7.67 2.13 -36.97
#